data_AF-A0A7Y5BJD9-F1
#
_entry.id   AF-A0A7Y5BJD9-F1
#
_cell.length_a   1.000
_cell.length_b   1.000
_cell.length_c   1.000
_cell.angle_alpha   90.00
_cell.angle_beta   90.00
_cell.angle_gamma   90.00
#
_symmetry.space_group_name_H-M   'P 1'
#
loop_
_entity.id
_entity.type
_entity.pdbx_description
1 polymer ?
#
loop_
_entity_poly.entity_id
_entity_poly.type
_entity_poly.pdbx_seq_one_letter_code
_entity_poly.pdbx_strand_id
1 'polypeptide(L)'
;MMIRLALTFILLSFVSRLFAVSPDQTNLGILILENKINFKFINVCVSNLAPPLPPEEVSKDANGQETKTQKKNLDHIYFQELMKANQMDFNGNMWYLQSNYKLAYRQLRGAQGQLKNIFQFTLEKYNDSARILLEATAPMIIRSNDAIAKHLLKLGFRDLKNAEDFYTTGLNSAPHQYRYKLLQYSEGLKTARRARRYALLAMIAAKTPDEDKLEYKFRSLDDLKKTVVEESIKDYDRIRHTLRNYIDNKFLEEKVVSPTDPKSPPINILEVHDDNYGYITNNRLSLLEESNMTIKKDDAKQRDSVPVRPDQLKEDE
;
A
#
# COMPACT_ATOMS: atom_id res chain seq x y z
N MET A 1 -49.46 -40.28 0.91
CA MET A 1 -47.99 -40.26 1.11
C MET A 1 -47.30 -39.15 0.31
N MET A 2 -47.66 -38.94 -0.97
CA MET A 2 -47.11 -37.87 -1.83
C MET A 2 -47.25 -36.43 -1.28
N ILE A 3 -48.38 -36.08 -0.65
CA ILE A 3 -48.64 -34.71 -0.15
C ILE A 3 -47.72 -34.34 1.03
N ARG A 4 -47.37 -35.31 1.89
CA ARG A 4 -46.45 -35.07 3.02
C ARG A 4 -45.02 -34.84 2.53
N LEU A 5 -44.60 -35.52 1.45
CA LEU A 5 -43.26 -35.39 0.88
C LEU A 5 -43.07 -34.03 0.17
N ALA A 6 -44.10 -33.56 -0.53
CA ALA A 6 -44.11 -32.24 -1.17
C ALA A 6 -44.05 -31.10 -0.14
N LEU A 7 -44.77 -31.23 0.97
CA LEU A 7 -44.77 -30.21 2.03
C LEU A 7 -43.42 -30.11 2.74
N THR A 8 -42.74 -31.24 2.97
CA THR A 8 -41.38 -31.24 3.53
C THR A 8 -40.35 -30.62 2.59
N PHE A 9 -40.48 -30.80 1.27
CA PHE A 9 -39.56 -30.20 0.30
C PHE A 9 -39.76 -28.68 0.19
N ILE A 10 -41.00 -28.20 0.29
CA ILE A 10 -41.33 -26.77 0.34
C ILE A 10 -40.80 -26.16 1.64
N LEU A 11 -40.98 -26.82 2.80
CA LEU A 11 -40.41 -26.33 4.06
C LEU A 11 -38.88 -26.27 4.05
N LEU A 12 -38.18 -27.29 3.49
CA LEU A 12 -36.72 -27.26 3.38
C LEU A 12 -36.19 -26.16 2.44
N SER A 13 -36.94 -25.84 1.38
CA SER A 13 -36.56 -24.76 0.44
C SER A 13 -36.84 -23.36 1.01
N PHE A 14 -37.76 -23.22 1.97
CA PHE A 14 -37.91 -21.98 2.76
C PHE A 14 -36.86 -21.86 3.87
N VAL A 15 -36.49 -22.94 4.54
CA VAL A 15 -35.47 -22.93 5.60
C VAL A 15 -34.08 -22.56 5.06
N SER A 16 -33.73 -23.01 3.85
CA SER A 16 -32.46 -22.61 3.20
C SER A 16 -32.41 -21.13 2.80
N ARG A 17 -33.56 -20.45 2.67
CA ARG A 17 -33.63 -18.98 2.48
C ARG A 17 -33.57 -18.19 3.79
N LEU A 18 -33.86 -18.82 4.93
CA LEU A 18 -33.80 -18.18 6.26
C LEU A 18 -32.38 -18.13 6.84
N PHE A 19 -31.44 -18.90 6.30
CA PHE A 19 -30.02 -18.81 6.63
C PHE A 19 -29.23 -17.84 5.74
N ALA A 20 -29.91 -17.11 4.84
CA ALA A 20 -29.31 -15.93 4.24
C ALA A 20 -29.25 -14.85 5.33
N VAL A 21 -28.10 -14.75 6.00
CA VAL A 21 -27.80 -13.65 6.93
C VAL A 21 -28.09 -12.36 6.19
N SER A 22 -29.12 -11.65 6.64
CA SER A 22 -29.45 -10.33 6.14
C SER A 22 -28.19 -9.45 6.28
N PRO A 23 -27.94 -8.48 5.38
CA PRO A 23 -26.92 -7.47 5.60
C PRO A 23 -27.32 -6.61 6.81
N ASP A 24 -27.14 -7.16 8.01
CA ASP A 24 -27.44 -6.48 9.26
C ASP A 24 -26.51 -5.26 9.37
N GLN A 25 -27.02 -4.19 9.99
CA GLN A 25 -26.31 -2.93 10.18
C GLN A 25 -24.90 -3.15 10.75
N THR A 26 -24.73 -4.11 11.66
CA THR A 26 -23.48 -4.47 12.32
C THR A 26 -22.46 -5.08 11.35
N ASN A 27 -22.88 -6.01 10.50
CA ASN A 27 -22.00 -6.67 9.52
C ASN A 27 -21.53 -5.67 8.46
N LEU A 28 -22.41 -4.74 8.07
CA LEU A 28 -22.05 -3.64 7.18
C LEU A 28 -21.09 -2.64 7.85
N GLY A 29 -21.30 -2.32 9.13
CA GLY A 29 -20.38 -1.47 9.89
C GLY A 29 -18.96 -2.05 9.94
N ILE A 30 -18.82 -3.36 10.15
CA ILE A 30 -17.53 -4.06 10.09
C ILE A 30 -16.92 -3.94 8.69
N LEU A 31 -17.72 -4.14 7.64
CA LEU A 31 -17.25 -4.07 6.27
C LEU A 31 -16.72 -2.67 5.89
N ILE A 32 -17.41 -1.61 6.32
CA ILE A 32 -17.00 -0.22 6.13
C ILE A 32 -15.67 0.04 6.85
N LEU A 33 -15.54 -0.41 8.10
CA LEU A 33 -14.33 -0.24 8.89
C LEU A 33 -13.13 -0.97 8.29
N GLU A 34 -13.33 -2.20 7.83
CA GLU A 34 -12.31 -2.97 7.11
C GLU A 34 -11.86 -2.27 5.82
N ASN A 35 -12.81 -1.80 5.01
CA ASN A 35 -12.47 -1.06 3.80
C ASN A 35 -11.65 0.18 4.11
N LYS A 36 -12.04 0.96 5.12
CA LYS A 36 -11.29 2.14 5.59
C LYS A 36 -9.86 1.80 5.97
N ILE A 37 -9.64 0.71 6.71
CA ILE A 37 -8.29 0.25 7.09
C ILE A 37 -7.49 -0.14 5.83
N ASN A 38 -8.10 -0.91 4.93
CA ASN A 38 -7.47 -1.36 3.70
C ASN A 38 -7.09 -0.20 2.78
N PHE A 39 -7.98 0.79 2.59
CA PHE A 39 -7.70 2.00 1.82
C PHE A 39 -6.53 2.79 2.40
N LYS A 40 -6.50 3.00 3.72
CA LYS A 40 -5.38 3.70 4.38
C LYS A 40 -4.05 2.98 4.17
N PHE A 41 -4.04 1.66 4.35
CA PHE A 41 -2.84 0.86 4.19
C PHE A 41 -2.33 0.87 2.74
N ILE A 42 -3.22 0.56 1.79
CA ILE A 42 -2.84 0.43 0.38
C ILE A 42 -2.53 1.77 -0.27
N ASN A 43 -3.16 2.86 0.20
CA ASN A 43 -2.89 4.21 -0.28
C ASN A 43 -1.41 4.56 -0.16
N VAL A 44 -0.77 4.25 0.97
CA VAL A 44 0.66 4.49 1.12
C VAL A 44 1.45 3.70 0.08
N CYS A 45 1.14 2.41 -0.07
CA CYS A 45 1.89 1.54 -0.96
C CYS A 45 1.77 1.98 -2.42
N VAL A 46 0.54 2.22 -2.87
CA VAL A 46 0.19 2.54 -4.25
C VAL A 46 0.60 3.97 -4.60
N SER A 47 0.48 4.91 -3.66
CA SER A 47 1.04 6.25 -3.83
C SER A 47 2.54 6.17 -4.02
N ASN A 48 3.27 5.32 -3.29
CA ASN A 48 4.71 5.12 -3.47
C ASN A 48 5.11 4.37 -4.74
N LEU A 49 4.20 3.64 -5.40
CA LEU A 49 4.45 3.04 -6.71
C LEU A 49 4.08 3.97 -7.87
N ALA A 50 3.32 5.03 -7.61
CA ALA A 50 2.94 6.00 -8.61
C ALA A 50 4.16 6.79 -9.12
N PRO A 51 4.12 7.23 -10.39
CA PRO A 51 5.16 8.10 -10.93
C PRO A 51 5.29 9.36 -10.05
N PRO A 52 6.53 9.85 -9.83
CA PRO A 52 6.75 11.08 -9.08
C PRO A 52 6.10 12.26 -9.81
N LEU A 53 5.77 13.31 -9.06
CA LEU A 53 5.25 14.54 -9.64
C LEU A 53 6.30 15.21 -10.53
N PRO A 54 5.88 15.83 -11.65
CA PRO A 54 6.77 16.68 -12.41
C PRO A 54 7.24 17.86 -11.54
N PRO A 55 8.43 18.42 -11.85
CA PRO A 55 8.93 19.60 -11.15
C PRO A 55 7.92 20.76 -11.21
N GLU A 56 7.93 21.61 -10.18
CA GLU A 56 7.04 22.77 -10.10
C GLU A 56 7.25 23.69 -11.30
N GLU A 57 6.19 23.91 -12.08
CA GLU A 57 6.18 24.99 -13.06
C GLU A 57 5.89 26.30 -12.33
N VAL A 58 6.86 27.22 -12.41
CA VAL A 58 6.72 28.57 -11.88
C VAL A 58 6.19 29.45 -13.01
N SER A 59 4.89 29.73 -12.98
CA SER A 59 4.30 30.74 -13.86
C SER A 59 4.21 32.07 -13.11
N LYS A 60 4.59 33.16 -13.76
CA LYS A 60 4.38 34.51 -13.24
C LYS A 60 3.05 35.02 -13.78
N ASP A 61 2.14 35.37 -12.87
CA ASP A 61 0.88 36.01 -13.26
C ASP A 61 1.15 37.43 -13.76
N ALA A 62 0.17 38.06 -14.40
CA ALA A 62 0.29 39.41 -14.98
C ALA A 62 0.71 40.50 -13.96
N ASN A 63 0.58 40.23 -12.66
CA ASN A 63 1.01 41.08 -11.54
C ASN A 63 2.39 40.71 -10.95
N GLY A 64 3.14 39.81 -11.58
CA GLY A 64 4.46 39.39 -11.11
C GLY A 64 4.46 38.47 -9.88
N GLN A 65 3.30 38.00 -9.43
CA GLN A 65 3.19 36.95 -8.41
C GLN A 65 3.53 35.59 -9.02
N GLU A 66 4.43 34.86 -8.34
CA GLU A 66 4.83 33.52 -8.73
C GLU A 66 3.76 32.53 -8.25
N THR A 67 3.01 32.00 -9.21
CA THR A 67 2.02 30.96 -8.97
C THR A 67 2.65 29.62 -9.32
N LYS A 68 2.95 28.84 -8.28
CA LYS A 68 3.50 27.49 -8.42
C LYS A 68 2.35 26.52 -8.67
N THR A 69 2.25 26.02 -9.90
CA THR A 69 1.25 25.02 -10.25
C THR A 69 1.95 23.70 -10.54
N GLN A 70 1.73 22.69 -9.70
CA GLN A 70 2.17 21.32 -10.00
C GLN A 70 1.08 20.62 -10.81
N LYS A 71 1.41 20.21 -12.04
CA LYS A 71 0.52 19.37 -12.84
C LYS A 71 0.43 17.98 -12.21
N LYS A 72 -0.74 17.64 -11.67
CA LYS A 72 -0.99 16.31 -11.10
C LYS A 72 -1.10 15.29 -12.23
N ASN A 73 -0.09 14.43 -12.39
CA ASN A 73 -0.13 13.35 -13.37
C ASN A 73 -1.00 12.20 -12.83
N LEU A 74 -2.32 12.28 -13.04
CA LEU A 74 -3.29 11.31 -12.51
C LEU A 74 -3.67 10.19 -13.51
N ASP A 75 -3.16 10.25 -14.74
CA ASP A 75 -3.47 9.28 -15.81
C ASP A 75 -2.59 8.03 -15.72
N HIS A 76 -2.58 7.39 -14.55
CA HIS A 76 -1.86 6.14 -14.35
C HIS A 76 -2.77 5.07 -13.73
N ILE A 77 -2.47 3.80 -14.05
CA ILE A 77 -3.29 2.63 -13.67
C ILE A 77 -3.57 2.61 -12.15
N TYR A 78 -2.56 2.95 -11.34
CA TYR A 78 -2.70 2.99 -9.89
C TYR A 78 -3.82 3.93 -9.39
N PHE A 79 -3.98 5.09 -10.01
CA PHE A 79 -5.00 6.07 -9.62
C PHE A 79 -6.37 5.62 -10.12
N GLN A 80 -6.45 5.14 -11.37
CA GLN A 80 -7.71 4.66 -11.96
C GLN A 80 -8.32 3.51 -11.15
N GLU A 81 -7.52 2.51 -10.79
CA GLU A 81 -7.98 1.36 -10.00
C GLU A 81 -8.37 1.78 -8.57
N LEU A 82 -7.56 2.63 -7.92
CA LEU A 82 -7.87 3.11 -6.58
C LEU A 82 -9.13 3.99 -6.57
N MET A 83 -9.28 4.87 -7.56
CA MET A 83 -10.44 5.74 -7.75
C MET A 83 -11.71 4.90 -7.94
N LYS A 84 -11.65 3.88 -8.79
CA LYS A 84 -12.77 2.96 -9.01
C LYS A 84 -13.19 2.25 -7.72
N ALA A 85 -12.22 1.73 -6.96
CA ALA A 85 -12.49 1.12 -5.67
C ALA A 85 -13.09 2.13 -4.67
N ASN A 86 -12.54 3.34 -4.61
CA ASN A 86 -12.98 4.40 -3.70
C ASN A 86 -14.39 4.91 -4.04
N GLN A 87 -14.73 5.05 -5.33
CA GLN A 87 -16.08 5.40 -5.76
C GLN A 87 -17.11 4.35 -5.33
N MET A 88 -16.79 3.06 -5.45
CA MET A 88 -17.68 1.99 -4.98
C MET A 88 -17.86 2.05 -3.45
N ASP A 89 -16.78 2.31 -2.70
CA ASP A 89 -16.85 2.45 -1.25
C ASP A 89 -17.69 3.66 -0.84
N PHE A 90 -17.45 4.81 -1.47
CA PHE A 90 -18.21 6.04 -1.25
C PHE A 90 -19.71 5.85 -1.54
N ASN A 91 -20.05 5.26 -2.69
CA ASN A 91 -21.43 4.94 -3.04
C ASN A 91 -22.05 3.98 -2.01
N GLY A 92 -21.30 2.97 -1.57
CA GLY A 92 -21.73 2.04 -0.53
C GLY A 92 -22.04 2.71 0.80
N ASN A 93 -21.17 3.63 1.23
CA ASN A 93 -21.36 4.44 2.43
C ASN A 93 -22.61 5.35 2.30
N MET A 94 -22.84 5.94 1.12
CA MET A 94 -24.04 6.74 0.86
C MET A 94 -25.32 5.91 1.00
N TRP A 95 -25.36 4.72 0.38
CA TRP A 95 -26.50 3.81 0.53
C TRP A 95 -26.72 3.33 1.96
N TYR A 96 -25.63 3.12 2.70
CA TYR A 96 -25.69 2.75 4.11
C TYR A 96 -26.35 3.85 4.96
N LEU A 97 -25.97 5.12 4.74
CA LEU A 97 -26.57 6.27 5.41
C LEU A 97 -28.05 6.46 5.05
N GLN A 98 -28.44 6.12 3.82
CA GLN A 98 -29.83 6.10 3.37
C GLN A 98 -30.62 4.86 3.83
N SER A 99 -30.04 4.03 4.71
CA SER A 99 -30.63 2.78 5.20
C SER A 99 -30.94 1.73 4.11
N ASN A 100 -30.33 1.85 2.92
CA ASN A 100 -30.43 0.84 1.86
C ASN A 100 -29.31 -0.19 1.96
N TYR A 101 -29.45 -1.11 2.92
CA TYR A 101 -28.41 -2.08 3.28
C TYR A 101 -28.08 -3.09 2.17
N LYS A 102 -29.04 -3.42 1.31
CA LYS A 102 -28.83 -4.33 0.18
C LYS A 102 -27.89 -3.71 -0.87
N LEU A 103 -28.14 -2.44 -1.24
CA LEU A 103 -27.28 -1.74 -2.18
C LEU A 103 -25.93 -1.39 -1.56
N ALA A 104 -25.91 -1.00 -0.28
CA ALA A 104 -24.68 -0.75 0.47
C ALA A 104 -23.78 -1.99 0.48
N TYR A 105 -24.30 -3.16 0.84
CA TYR A 105 -23.55 -4.42 0.85
C TYR A 105 -22.93 -4.73 -0.52
N ARG A 106 -23.72 -4.61 -1.59
CA ARG A 106 -23.25 -4.89 -2.95
C ARG A 106 -22.10 -3.97 -3.35
N GLN A 107 -22.20 -2.67 -3.08
CA GLN A 107 -21.16 -1.71 -3.43
C GLN A 107 -19.90 -1.88 -2.57
N LEU A 108 -20.04 -2.03 -1.25
CA LEU A 108 -18.92 -2.22 -0.33
C LEU A 108 -18.17 -3.54 -0.60
N ARG A 109 -18.87 -4.63 -0.92
CA ARG A 109 -18.22 -5.89 -1.36
C ARG A 109 -17.60 -5.75 -2.74
N GLY A 110 -18.19 -4.97 -3.64
CA GLY A 110 -17.60 -4.60 -4.92
C GLY A 110 -16.27 -3.88 -4.74
N ALA A 111 -16.20 -2.92 -3.81
CA ALA A 111 -14.98 -2.21 -3.43
C ALA A 111 -13.91 -3.18 -2.91
N GLN A 112 -14.27 -4.14 -2.03
CA GLN A 112 -13.34 -5.20 -1.59
C GLN A 112 -12.82 -6.06 -2.75
N GLY A 113 -13.67 -6.34 -3.74
CA GLY A 113 -13.27 -7.05 -4.95
C GLY A 113 -12.20 -6.31 -5.75
N GLN A 114 -12.32 -4.99 -5.89
CA GLN A 114 -11.30 -4.16 -6.55
C GLN A 114 -10.04 -4.02 -5.68
N LEU A 115 -10.20 -3.77 -4.37
CA LEU A 115 -9.08 -3.69 -3.42
C LEU A 115 -8.21 -4.94 -3.46
N LYS A 116 -8.82 -6.13 -3.52
CA LYS A 116 -8.08 -7.40 -3.66
C LYS A 116 -7.09 -7.35 -4.84
N ASN A 117 -7.54 -6.87 -6.00
CA ASN A 117 -6.71 -6.84 -7.21
C ASN A 117 -5.55 -5.83 -7.05
N ILE A 118 -5.84 -4.66 -6.45
CA ILE A 118 -4.83 -3.65 -6.14
C ILE A 118 -3.77 -4.22 -5.18
N PHE A 119 -4.19 -4.88 -4.11
CA PHE A 119 -3.30 -5.51 -3.13
C PHE A 119 -2.43 -6.59 -3.77
N GLN A 120 -3.01 -7.44 -4.63
CA GLN A 120 -2.29 -8.49 -5.34
C GLN A 120 -1.16 -7.90 -6.20
N PHE A 121 -1.50 -6.94 -7.08
CA PHE A 121 -0.53 -6.29 -7.95
C PHE A 121 0.55 -5.52 -7.18
N THR A 122 0.16 -4.83 -6.11
CA THR A 122 1.10 -4.10 -5.24
C THR A 122 2.08 -5.06 -4.57
N LEU A 123 1.60 -6.20 -4.07
CA LEU A 123 2.46 -7.21 -3.43
C LEU A 123 3.47 -7.79 -4.42
N GLU A 124 3.04 -8.09 -5.64
CA GLU A 124 3.94 -8.54 -6.71
C GLU A 124 5.08 -7.53 -6.94
N LYS A 125 4.76 -6.25 -7.09
CA LYS A 125 5.78 -5.18 -7.25
C LYS A 125 6.71 -5.04 -6.05
N TYR A 126 6.20 -5.25 -4.84
CA TYR A 126 7.01 -5.21 -3.63
C TYR A 126 7.94 -6.41 -3.51
N ASN A 127 7.49 -7.60 -3.91
CA ASN A 127 8.32 -8.80 -3.97
C ASN A 127 9.44 -8.63 -5.00
N ASP A 128 9.13 -8.09 -6.19
CA ASP A 128 10.13 -7.78 -7.22
C ASP A 128 11.17 -6.77 -6.70
N SER A 129 10.71 -5.68 -6.09
CA SER A 129 11.58 -4.64 -5.50
C SER A 129 12.48 -5.21 -4.39
N ALA A 130 11.92 -6.06 -3.53
CA ALA A 130 12.68 -6.71 -2.45
C ALA A 130 13.72 -7.69 -2.99
N ARG A 131 13.37 -8.47 -4.01
CA ARG A 131 14.30 -9.39 -4.68
C ARG A 131 15.46 -8.64 -5.32
N ILE A 132 15.16 -7.60 -6.10
CA ILE A 132 16.17 -6.75 -6.74
C ILE A 132 17.15 -6.18 -5.71
N LEU A 133 16.62 -5.64 -4.61
CA LEU A 133 17.44 -5.04 -3.56
C LEU A 133 18.33 -6.10 -2.86
N LEU A 134 17.80 -7.28 -2.55
CA LEU A 134 18.55 -8.35 -1.90
C LEU A 134 19.61 -8.95 -2.83
N GLU A 135 19.29 -9.17 -4.11
CA GLU A 135 20.23 -9.71 -5.10
C GLU A 135 21.36 -8.73 -5.39
N ALA A 136 21.07 -7.43 -5.52
CA ALA A 136 22.08 -6.40 -5.77
C ALA A 136 23.04 -6.22 -4.58
N THR A 137 22.53 -6.38 -3.36
CA THR A 137 23.32 -6.16 -2.13
C THR A 137 24.12 -7.39 -1.71
N ALA A 138 23.70 -8.59 -2.11
CA ALA A 138 24.33 -9.85 -1.71
C ALA A 138 25.84 -9.93 -2.03
N PRO A 139 26.35 -9.58 -3.23
CA PRO A 139 27.78 -9.66 -3.53
C PRO A 139 28.64 -8.79 -2.62
N MET A 140 28.16 -7.58 -2.32
CA MET A 140 28.84 -6.64 -1.42
C MET A 140 28.94 -7.20 0.00
N ILE A 141 27.83 -7.73 0.52
CA ILE A 141 27.76 -8.28 1.88
C ILE A 141 28.63 -9.53 2.01
N ILE A 142 28.60 -10.43 1.03
CA ILE A 142 29.41 -11.65 1.05
C ILE A 142 30.90 -11.31 1.06
N ARG A 143 31.33 -10.31 0.29
CA ARG A 143 32.73 -9.83 0.24
C ARG A 143 33.18 -9.14 1.53
N SER A 144 32.30 -8.42 2.22
CA SER A 144 32.61 -7.73 3.49
C SER A 144 33.00 -8.68 4.63
N ASN A 145 32.67 -9.97 4.50
CA ASN A 145 32.87 -11.02 5.50
C ASN A 145 32.21 -10.78 6.88
N ASP A 146 31.42 -9.72 7.06
CA ASP A 146 30.72 -9.43 8.31
C ASP A 146 29.62 -10.46 8.62
N ALA A 147 29.68 -11.07 9.80
CA ALA A 147 28.71 -12.04 10.28
C ALA A 147 27.32 -11.43 10.45
N ILE A 148 27.23 -10.18 10.91
CA ILE A 148 25.97 -9.48 11.16
C ILE A 148 25.28 -9.18 9.84
N ALA A 149 26.02 -8.58 8.89
CA ALA A 149 25.50 -8.28 7.56
C ALA A 149 25.02 -9.55 6.84
N LYS A 150 25.78 -10.66 6.93
CA LYS A 150 25.36 -11.97 6.39
C LYS A 150 24.10 -12.51 7.07
N HIS A 151 23.97 -12.35 8.38
CA HIS A 151 22.77 -12.78 9.10
C HIS A 151 21.53 -11.98 8.68
N LEU A 152 21.65 -10.65 8.61
CA LEU A 152 20.61 -9.75 8.13
C LEU A 152 20.18 -10.07 6.70
N LEU A 153 21.14 -10.38 5.81
CA LEU A 153 20.84 -10.81 4.45
C LEU A 153 20.01 -12.10 4.42
N LYS A 154 20.37 -13.10 5.24
CA LYS A 154 19.59 -14.35 5.38
C LYS A 154 18.17 -14.09 5.88
N LEU A 155 18.00 -13.21 6.86
CA LEU A 155 16.68 -12.78 7.33
C LEU A 155 15.87 -12.11 6.22
N GLY A 156 16.52 -11.28 5.40
CA GLY A 156 15.93 -10.65 4.22
C GLY A 156 15.37 -11.65 3.22
N PHE A 157 16.18 -12.63 2.78
CA PHE A 157 15.73 -13.67 1.85
C PHE A 157 14.65 -14.58 2.43
N ARG A 158 14.74 -14.93 3.71
CA ARG A 158 13.68 -15.69 4.40
C ARG A 158 12.35 -14.95 4.37
N ASP A 159 12.38 -13.65 4.68
CA ASP A 159 11.16 -12.85 4.68
C ASP A 159 10.63 -12.61 3.27
N LEU A 160 11.48 -12.42 2.26
CA LEU A 160 11.06 -12.41 0.86
C LEU A 160 10.30 -13.69 0.50
N LYS A 161 10.85 -14.86 0.87
CA LYS A 161 10.19 -16.14 0.63
C LYS A 161 8.82 -16.23 1.32
N ASN A 162 8.74 -15.79 2.57
CA ASN A 162 7.46 -15.72 3.29
C ASN A 162 6.45 -14.80 2.59
N ALA A 163 6.88 -13.66 2.04
CA ALA A 163 6.00 -12.76 1.29
C ALA A 163 5.47 -13.38 -0.01
N GLU A 164 6.29 -14.18 -0.70
CA GLU A 164 5.88 -14.98 -1.87
C GLU A 164 4.89 -16.09 -1.49
N ASP A 165 5.08 -16.72 -0.33
CA ASP A 165 4.17 -17.75 0.18
C ASP A 165 2.80 -17.14 0.54
N PHE A 166 2.77 -15.93 1.09
CA PHE A 166 1.53 -15.17 1.28
C PHE A 166 0.85 -14.82 -0.05
N TYR A 167 1.63 -14.41 -1.05
CA TYR A 167 1.12 -14.12 -2.39
C TYR A 167 0.47 -15.35 -3.04
N THR A 168 1.17 -16.49 -3.03
CA THR A 168 0.68 -17.75 -3.60
C THR A 168 -0.52 -18.30 -2.84
N THR A 169 -0.51 -18.25 -1.50
CA THR A 169 -1.66 -18.61 -0.66
C THR A 169 -2.88 -17.76 -1.01
N GLY A 170 -2.69 -16.45 -1.14
CA GLY A 170 -3.73 -15.52 -1.56
C GLY A 170 -4.27 -15.85 -2.97
N LEU A 171 -3.40 -16.16 -3.94
CA LEU A 171 -3.81 -16.57 -5.29
C LEU A 171 -4.67 -17.84 -5.27
N ASN A 172 -4.20 -18.89 -4.59
CA ASN A 172 -4.84 -20.21 -4.53
C ASN A 172 -6.17 -20.23 -3.75
N SER A 173 -6.43 -19.18 -2.97
CA SER A 173 -7.70 -19.03 -2.24
C SER A 173 -8.88 -18.76 -3.18
N ALA A 174 -10.09 -19.10 -2.74
CA ALA A 174 -11.29 -18.96 -3.58
C ALA A 174 -11.53 -17.50 -4.04
N PRO A 175 -11.99 -17.26 -5.29
CA PRO A 175 -12.06 -15.90 -5.86
C PRO A 175 -12.88 -14.89 -5.06
N HIS A 176 -13.93 -15.34 -4.37
CA HIS A 176 -14.93 -14.55 -3.63
C HIS A 176 -14.56 -14.31 -2.15
N GLN A 177 -13.48 -14.93 -1.65
CA GLN A 177 -12.99 -14.75 -0.28
C GLN A 177 -12.15 -13.48 -0.15
N TYR A 178 -12.75 -12.31 -0.47
CA TYR A 178 -12.03 -11.03 -0.54
C TYR A 178 -11.32 -10.67 0.77
N ARG A 179 -12.00 -10.82 1.92
CA ARG A 179 -11.43 -10.50 3.24
C ARG A 179 -10.17 -11.32 3.55
N TYR A 180 -10.22 -12.63 3.29
CA TYR A 180 -9.07 -13.50 3.48
C TYR A 180 -7.91 -13.13 2.55
N LYS A 181 -8.18 -12.90 1.26
CA LYS A 181 -7.15 -12.47 0.30
C LYS A 181 -6.52 -11.13 0.70
N LEU A 182 -7.33 -10.15 1.09
CA LEU A 182 -6.85 -8.86 1.58
C LEU A 182 -5.94 -9.02 2.80
N LEU A 183 -6.31 -9.87 3.76
CA LEU A 183 -5.48 -10.19 4.91
C LEU A 183 -4.13 -10.79 4.48
N GLN A 184 -4.14 -11.85 3.67
CA GLN A 184 -2.92 -12.51 3.19
C GLN A 184 -2.00 -11.54 2.43
N TYR A 185 -2.56 -10.76 1.51
CA TYR A 185 -1.77 -9.78 0.76
C TYR A 185 -1.25 -8.64 1.65
N SER A 186 -2.00 -8.22 2.66
CA SER A 186 -1.54 -7.21 3.62
C SER A 186 -0.37 -7.70 4.47
N GLU A 187 -0.40 -8.95 4.93
CA GLU A 187 0.70 -9.57 5.68
C GLU A 187 1.92 -9.83 4.77
N GLY A 188 1.68 -10.22 3.52
CA GLY A 188 2.71 -10.29 2.48
C GLY A 188 3.41 -8.94 2.29
N LEU A 189 2.64 -7.84 2.15
CA LEU A 189 3.20 -6.49 1.96
C LEU A 189 4.03 -6.03 3.15
N LYS A 190 3.55 -6.25 4.38
CA LYS A 190 4.31 -5.96 5.61
C LYS A 190 5.61 -6.77 5.65
N THR A 191 5.56 -8.03 5.25
CA THR A 191 6.71 -8.94 5.23
C THR A 191 7.72 -8.56 4.14
N ALA A 192 7.27 -8.16 2.95
CA ALA A 192 8.13 -7.63 1.89
C ALA A 192 8.81 -6.32 2.30
N ARG A 193 8.09 -5.41 2.98
CA ARG A 193 8.68 -4.21 3.61
C ARG A 193 9.78 -4.58 4.60
N ARG A 194 9.53 -5.58 5.45
CA ARG A 194 10.52 -6.07 6.42
C ARG A 194 11.76 -6.67 5.74
N ALA A 195 11.58 -7.43 4.66
CA ALA A 195 12.70 -7.94 3.85
C ALA A 195 13.56 -6.80 3.28
N ARG A 196 12.93 -5.76 2.71
CA ARG A 196 13.66 -4.57 2.22
C ARG A 196 14.38 -3.84 3.35
N ARG A 197 13.78 -3.71 4.54
CA ARG A 197 14.48 -3.13 5.70
C ARG A 197 15.72 -3.92 6.08
N TYR A 198 15.67 -5.25 6.09
CA TYR A 198 16.84 -6.07 6.37
C TYR A 198 17.93 -5.91 5.32
N ALA A 199 17.56 -5.76 4.05
CA ALA A 199 18.53 -5.45 2.99
C ALA A 199 19.25 -4.12 3.28
N LEU A 200 18.51 -3.05 3.61
CA LEU A 200 19.07 -1.75 3.95
C LEU A 200 20.00 -1.82 5.17
N LEU A 201 19.57 -2.51 6.23
CA LEU A 201 20.38 -2.69 7.44
C LEU A 201 21.65 -3.50 7.14
N ALA A 202 21.56 -4.53 6.30
CA ALA A 202 22.72 -5.32 5.89
C ALA A 202 23.72 -4.49 5.06
N MET A 203 23.22 -3.58 4.20
CA MET A 203 24.06 -2.64 3.45
C MET A 203 24.83 -1.71 4.38
N ILE A 204 24.15 -1.15 5.38
CA ILE A 204 24.77 -0.29 6.38
C ILE A 204 25.84 -1.08 7.13
N ALA A 205 25.48 -2.22 7.72
CA ALA A 205 26.40 -3.05 8.50
C ALA A 205 27.66 -3.47 7.72
N ALA A 206 27.51 -3.83 6.43
CA ALA A 206 28.62 -4.21 5.57
C ALA A 206 29.57 -3.04 5.22
N LYS A 207 29.09 -1.79 5.28
CA LYS A 207 29.86 -0.58 4.97
C LYS A 207 30.39 0.14 6.20
N THR A 208 29.78 -0.08 7.36
CA THR A 208 30.27 0.43 8.64
C THR A 208 31.59 -0.26 8.99
N PRO A 209 32.69 0.51 9.18
CA PRO A 209 33.94 -0.04 9.71
C PRO A 209 33.73 -0.73 11.06
N ASP A 210 34.53 -1.74 11.38
CA ASP A 210 34.36 -2.49 12.62
C ASP A 210 34.53 -1.62 13.88
N GLU A 211 35.35 -0.57 13.82
CA GLU A 211 35.56 0.39 14.92
C GLU A 211 34.29 1.19 15.29
N ASP A 212 33.42 1.47 14.30
CA ASP A 212 32.21 2.25 14.48
C ASP A 212 31.01 1.40 14.93
N LYS A 213 31.13 0.07 14.92
CA LYS A 213 30.05 -0.83 15.33
C LYS A 213 29.89 -0.79 16.84
N LEU A 214 28.64 -0.60 17.28
CA LEU A 214 28.26 -0.52 18.69
C LEU A 214 28.67 -1.73 19.53
N GLU A 215 28.88 -2.88 18.89
CA GLU A 215 29.26 -4.15 19.53
C GLU A 215 30.76 -4.23 19.83
N TYR A 216 31.60 -3.59 19.01
CA TYR A 216 33.07 -3.59 19.19
C TYR A 216 33.57 -2.37 19.96
N LYS A 217 32.72 -1.35 20.17
CA LYS A 217 33.05 -0.17 20.96
C LYS A 217 33.02 -0.49 22.46
N PHE A 218 34.17 -0.33 23.13
CA PHE A 218 34.24 -0.36 24.59
C PHE A 218 33.39 0.79 25.17
N ARG A 219 32.40 0.49 26.01
CA ARG A 219 31.54 1.48 26.65
C ARG A 219 31.96 1.69 28.09
N SER A 220 32.26 2.94 28.45
CA SER A 220 32.48 3.31 29.85
C SER A 220 31.14 3.47 30.60
N LEU A 221 31.17 3.43 31.94
CA LEU A 221 29.97 3.66 32.77
C LEU A 221 29.37 5.05 32.55
N ASP A 222 30.19 6.04 32.21
CA ASP A 222 29.73 7.40 31.90
C ASP A 222 29.08 7.49 30.52
N ASP A 223 29.51 6.68 29.54
CA ASP A 223 28.84 6.57 28.25
C ASP A 223 27.44 5.97 28.39
N LEU A 224 27.28 4.97 29.27
CA LEU A 224 25.97 4.39 29.58
C LEU A 224 25.03 5.45 30.19
N LYS A 225 25.54 6.28 31.10
CA LYS A 225 24.76 7.40 31.67
C LYS A 225 24.38 8.44 30.61
N LYS A 226 25.28 8.75 29.66
CA LYS A 226 24.99 9.67 28.55
C LYS A 226 23.95 9.11 27.59
N THR A 227 24.00 7.81 27.25
CA THR A 227 23.00 7.19 26.38
C THR A 227 21.60 7.13 26.97
N VAL A 228 21.46 7.21 28.30
CA VAL A 228 20.15 7.33 28.97
C VAL A 228 19.59 8.76 28.85
N VAL A 229 20.45 9.76 28.65
CA VAL A 229 20.11 11.19 28.55
C VAL A 229 19.90 11.64 27.11
N GLU A 230 20.57 11.01 26.13
CA GLU A 230 20.25 11.21 24.71
C GLU A 230 18.81 10.74 24.46
N GLU A 231 17.92 11.68 24.16
CA GLU A 231 16.53 11.42 23.81
C GLU A 231 16.46 10.30 22.76
N SER A 232 15.51 9.37 22.90
CA SER A 232 15.38 8.23 22.01
C SER A 232 15.06 8.71 20.57
N ILE A 233 16.10 8.96 19.78
CA ILE A 233 15.96 9.25 18.35
C ILE A 233 15.19 8.08 17.73
N LYS A 234 14.13 8.39 16.99
CA LYS A 234 13.32 7.35 16.33
C LYS A 234 14.22 6.55 15.38
N ASP A 235 14.05 5.22 15.36
CA ASP A 235 14.84 4.34 14.49
C ASP A 235 14.78 4.76 13.01
N TYR A 236 13.64 5.31 12.58
CA TYR A 236 13.46 5.87 11.24
C TYR A 236 14.49 6.97 10.94
N ASP A 237 14.58 7.98 11.80
CA ASP A 237 15.46 9.13 11.62
C ASP A 237 16.93 8.68 11.67
N ARG A 238 17.26 7.81 12.62
CA ARG A 238 18.61 7.25 12.77
C ARG A 238 19.09 6.60 11.47
N ILE A 239 18.32 5.64 10.95
CA ILE A 239 18.69 4.91 9.73
C ILE A 239 18.72 5.85 8.53
N ARG A 240 17.76 6.78 8.43
CA ARG A 240 17.70 7.74 7.31
C ARG A 240 18.91 8.67 7.29
N HIS A 241 19.35 9.17 8.44
CA HIS A 241 20.56 9.97 8.56
C HIS A 241 21.80 9.16 8.19
N THR A 242 21.92 7.91 8.66
CA THR A 242 23.05 7.03 8.28
C THR A 242 23.08 6.78 6.77
N LEU A 243 21.94 6.46 6.16
CA LEU A 243 21.85 6.24 4.71
C LEU A 243 22.26 7.49 3.92
N ARG A 244 21.77 8.68 4.30
CA ARG A 244 22.16 9.94 3.67
C ARG A 244 23.67 10.18 3.77
N ASN A 245 24.23 10.06 4.97
CA ASN A 245 25.68 10.23 5.17
C ASN A 245 26.50 9.25 4.31
N TYR A 246 26.03 8.00 4.15
CA TYR A 246 26.74 7.00 3.33
C TYR A 246 26.60 7.27 1.84
N ILE A 247 25.48 7.84 1.40
CA ILE A 247 25.26 8.26 0.01
C ILE A 247 26.11 9.50 -0.31
N ASP A 248 26.08 10.52 0.56
CA ASP A 248 26.83 11.77 0.38
C ASP A 248 28.34 11.52 0.34
N ASN A 249 28.84 10.62 1.19
CA ASN A 249 30.24 10.19 1.20
C ASN A 249 30.57 9.12 0.14
N LYS A 250 29.62 8.76 -0.75
CA LYS A 250 29.79 7.78 -1.84
C LYS A 250 30.16 6.36 -1.39
N PHE A 251 29.86 5.98 -0.15
CA PHE A 251 30.00 4.60 0.31
C PHE A 251 28.91 3.68 -0.23
N LEU A 252 27.73 4.26 -0.48
CA LEU A 252 26.56 3.62 -1.08
C LEU A 252 26.06 4.42 -2.29
N GLU A 253 25.61 3.72 -3.32
CA GLU A 253 24.91 4.34 -4.45
C GLU A 253 23.45 4.62 -4.06
N GLU A 254 22.93 5.79 -4.41
CA GLU A 254 21.54 6.16 -4.10
C GLU A 254 20.52 5.24 -4.81
N LYS A 255 20.88 4.78 -6.01
CA LYS A 255 20.02 4.01 -6.91
C LYS A 255 20.59 2.62 -7.14
N VAL A 256 19.78 1.61 -6.88
CA VAL A 256 20.12 0.21 -7.10
C VAL A 256 19.50 -0.26 -8.40
N VAL A 257 20.31 -0.80 -9.31
CA VAL A 257 19.86 -1.43 -10.55
C VAL A 257 19.76 -2.94 -10.34
N SER A 258 18.76 -3.57 -10.96
CA SER A 258 18.63 -5.03 -10.91
C SER A 258 19.82 -5.73 -11.58
N PRO A 259 20.46 -6.70 -10.90
CA PRO A 259 21.50 -7.53 -11.51
C PRO A 259 20.96 -8.41 -12.64
N THR A 260 19.70 -8.82 -12.53
CA THR A 260 19.06 -9.82 -13.41
C THR A 260 18.39 -9.16 -14.62
N ASP A 261 17.77 -7.98 -14.45
CA ASP A 261 17.09 -7.26 -15.53
C ASP A 261 17.53 -5.78 -15.59
N PRO A 262 18.47 -5.42 -16.50
CA PRO A 262 18.93 -4.05 -16.66
C PRO A 262 17.86 -3.06 -17.12
N LYS A 263 16.71 -3.53 -17.64
CA LYS A 263 15.62 -2.67 -18.11
C LYS A 263 14.68 -2.23 -16.99
N SER A 264 14.74 -2.88 -15.83
CA SER A 264 13.93 -2.52 -14.68
C SER A 264 14.28 -1.13 -14.16
N PRO A 265 13.30 -0.33 -13.69
CA PRO A 265 13.56 1.01 -13.20
C PRO A 265 14.47 0.95 -11.96
N PRO A 266 15.47 1.85 -11.85
CA PRO A 266 16.36 1.87 -10.71
C PRO A 266 15.58 2.19 -9.43
N ILE A 267 15.93 1.49 -8.34
CA ILE A 267 15.28 1.63 -7.05
C ILE A 267 16.06 2.62 -6.19
N ASN A 268 15.42 3.70 -5.75
CA ASN A 268 16.03 4.66 -4.83
C ASN A 268 15.97 4.13 -3.38
N ILE A 269 17.12 4.04 -2.73
CA ILE A 269 17.29 3.52 -1.37
C ILE A 269 16.51 4.35 -0.34
N LEU A 270 16.55 5.68 -0.45
CA LEU A 270 15.89 6.57 0.50
C LEU A 270 14.36 6.49 0.37
N GLU A 271 13.86 6.38 -0.86
CA GLU A 271 12.43 6.17 -1.11
C GLU A 271 11.94 4.84 -0.55
N VAL A 272 12.74 3.77 -0.70
CA VAL A 272 12.41 2.46 -0.12
C VAL A 272 12.40 2.52 1.40
N HIS A 273 13.32 3.27 2.02
CA HIS A 273 13.33 3.48 3.47
C HIS A 273 12.06 4.20 3.93
N ASP A 274 11.72 5.32 3.31
CA ASP A 274 10.51 6.10 3.64
C ASP A 274 9.24 5.23 3.49
N ASP A 275 9.10 4.49 2.39
CA ASP A 275 7.98 3.59 2.14
C ASP A 275 7.93 2.41 3.14
N ASN A 276 9.08 1.85 3.51
CA ASN A 276 9.15 0.78 4.48
C ASN A 276 8.55 1.20 5.83
N TYR A 277 8.68 2.48 6.23
CA TYR A 277 8.10 3.03 7.45
C TYR A 277 6.68 3.56 7.29
N GLY A 278 6.10 3.45 6.09
CA GLY A 278 4.72 3.85 5.82
C GLY A 278 4.56 5.34 5.51
N TYR A 279 5.64 6.03 5.16
CA TYR A 279 5.58 7.41 4.69
C TYR A 279 5.36 7.45 3.17
N ILE A 280 4.58 8.42 2.72
CA ILE A 280 4.50 8.76 1.29
C ILE A 280 5.73 9.61 0.97
N THR A 281 6.50 9.24 -0.06
CA THR A 281 7.77 9.91 -0.36
C THR A 281 7.57 11.36 -0.80
N ASN A 282 8.58 12.21 -0.57
CA ASN A 282 8.50 13.68 -0.66
C ASN A 282 8.13 14.29 -2.04
N ASN A 283 7.91 13.49 -3.08
CA ASN A 283 7.52 13.94 -4.42
C ASN A 283 6.27 13.21 -4.94
N ARG A 284 5.49 12.58 -4.06
CA ARG A 284 4.32 11.78 -4.41
C ARG A 284 3.09 12.26 -3.65
N LEU A 285 1.94 12.21 -4.31
CA LEU A 285 0.66 12.61 -3.71
C LEU A 285 0.00 11.41 -3.03
N SER A 286 -0.81 11.69 -2.02
CA SER A 286 -1.77 10.70 -1.54
C SER A 286 -2.88 10.52 -2.57
N LEU A 287 -2.86 9.38 -3.27
CA LEU A 287 -3.88 9.06 -4.28
C LEU A 287 -5.29 8.94 -3.69
N LEU A 288 -5.42 8.50 -2.44
CA LEU A 288 -6.69 8.45 -1.73
C LEU A 288 -7.28 9.85 -1.48
N GLU A 289 -6.46 10.83 -1.11
CA GLU A 289 -6.92 12.21 -0.91
C GLU A 289 -7.36 12.83 -2.25
N GLU A 290 -6.56 12.65 -3.30
CA GLU A 290 -6.91 13.12 -4.65
C GLU A 290 -8.19 12.47 -5.16
N SER A 291 -8.34 11.15 -5.00
CA SER A 291 -9.56 10.46 -5.41
C SER A 291 -10.77 10.97 -4.63
N ASN A 292 -10.67 11.16 -3.31
CA ASN A 292 -11.74 11.77 -2.51
C ASN A 292 -12.12 13.18 -3.00
N MET A 293 -11.15 13.98 -3.41
CA MET A 293 -11.40 15.32 -3.96
C MET A 293 -12.09 15.26 -5.31
N THR A 294 -11.71 14.32 -6.19
CA THR A 294 -12.36 14.10 -7.48
C THR A 294 -13.81 13.65 -7.29
N ILE A 295 -14.06 12.65 -6.43
CA ILE A 295 -15.42 12.15 -6.13
C ILE A 295 -16.32 13.30 -5.64
N LYS A 296 -15.84 14.11 -4.70
CA LYS A 296 -16.62 15.25 -4.17
C LYS A 296 -16.95 16.28 -5.25
N LYS A 297 -16.02 16.55 -6.16
CA LYS A 297 -16.23 17.51 -7.26
C LYS A 297 -17.25 16.99 -8.27
N ASP A 298 -17.18 15.71 -8.62
CA ASP A 298 -18.08 15.11 -9.59
C ASP A 298 -19.51 15.00 -9.02
N ASP A 299 -19.64 14.67 -7.73
CA ASP A 299 -20.91 14.70 -7.01
C ASP A 299 -21.52 16.12 -6.94
N ALA A 300 -20.70 17.14 -6.68
CA ALA A 300 -21.15 18.53 -6.66
C ALA A 300 -21.70 18.95 -8.04
N LYS A 301 -20.97 18.62 -9.11
CA LYS A 301 -21.42 18.88 -10.49
C LYS A 301 -22.74 18.17 -10.81
N GLN A 302 -22.94 16.94 -10.35
CA GLN A 302 -24.20 16.20 -10.55
C GLN A 302 -25.38 16.83 -9.80
N ARG A 303 -25.14 17.47 -8.65
CA ARG A 303 -26.19 18.22 -7.93
C ARG A 303 -26.52 19.55 -8.59
N ASP A 304 -25.53 20.20 -9.17
CA ASP A 304 -25.68 21.50 -9.84
C ASP A 304 -26.23 21.36 -11.28
N SER A 305 -26.08 20.19 -11.90
CA SER A 305 -26.79 19.88 -13.14
C SER A 305 -28.28 19.70 -12.87
N VAL A 306 -29.09 20.64 -13.35
CA VAL A 306 -30.56 20.57 -13.30
C VAL A 306 -31.03 19.23 -13.87
N PRO A 307 -31.96 18.50 -13.22
CA PRO A 307 -32.49 17.27 -13.79
C PRO A 307 -33.09 17.56 -15.16
N VAL A 308 -32.71 16.76 -16.16
CA VAL A 308 -33.32 16.81 -17.49
C VAL A 308 -34.83 16.62 -17.31
N ARG A 309 -35.61 17.60 -17.79
CA ARG A 309 -37.08 17.50 -17.75
C ARG A 309 -37.49 16.24 -18.51
N PRO A 310 -38.43 15.43 -17.99
CA PRO A 310 -38.93 14.23 -18.67
C PRO A 310 -39.44 14.47 -20.10
N ASP A 311 -39.76 15.71 -20.45
CA ASP A 311 -40.18 16.13 -21.79
C ASP A 311 -39.08 15.99 -22.87
N GLN A 312 -37.82 15.80 -22.49
CA GLN A 312 -36.70 15.59 -23.43
C GLN A 312 -36.31 14.11 -23.61
N LEU A 313 -37.06 13.17 -23.02
CA LEU A 313 -36.84 11.71 -23.16
C LEU A 313 -37.78 11.05 -24.18
N LYS A 314 -38.48 11.84 -25.01
CA LYS A 314 -39.42 11.36 -26.02
C LYS A 314 -39.15 11.96 -27.41
N GLU A 315 -37.94 11.83 -27.91
CA GLU A 315 -37.67 12.01 -29.34
C GLU A 315 -36.53 11.04 -29.72
N ASP A 316 -36.81 9.74 -29.64
CA ASP A 316 -36.05 8.66 -30.29
C ASP A 316 -36.92 7.37 -30.19
N GLU A 317 -38.03 7.36 -30.93
CA GLU A 317 -38.73 6.14 -31.39
C GLU A 317 -38.68 6.09 -32.92
#